data_AF-A0A9D7EIC1-F1
#
_entry.id   AF-A0A9D7EIC1-F1
#
_cell.length_a   1.000
_cell.length_b   1.000
_cell.length_c   1.000
_cell.angle_alpha   90.00
_cell.angle_beta   90.00
_cell.angle_gamma   90.00
#
_symmetry.space_group_name_H-M   'P 1'
#
loop_
_entity.id
_entity.type
_entity.pdbx_description
1 polymer ?
#
loop_
_entity_poly.entity_id
_entity_poly.type
_entity_poly.pdbx_seq_one_letter_code
_entity_poly.pdbx_strand_id
1 'polypeptide(L)' 'MDYPFLTEDRALRERLLAHRIYSPRYWPGLLGPVEAGTAEQRFVDSIVHLPIDQRYGPEHMDRVLEVVLA' A
#
# COMPACT_ATOMS: atom_id res chain seq x y z
N MET A 1 1.54 5.33 12.06
CA MET A 1 1.83 3.89 11.92
C MET A 1 1.06 3.40 10.70
N ASP A 2 1.60 2.39 10.04
CA ASP A 2 1.10 1.85 8.77
C ASP A 2 1.12 0.32 8.82
N TYR A 3 0.29 -0.30 7.98
CA TYR A 3 0.22 -1.75 7.84
C TYR A 3 0.69 -2.16 6.44
N PRO A 4 1.75 -2.98 6.32
CA PRO A 4 2.24 -3.45 5.03
C PRO A 4 1.29 -4.52 4.47
N PHE A 5 0.44 -4.12 3.53
CA PHE A 5 -0.51 -5.01 2.87
C PHE A 5 0.07 -5.52 1.54
N LEU A 6 0.35 -6.82 1.46
CA LEU A 6 0.80 -7.46 0.22
C LEU A 6 -0.41 -7.78 -0.66
N THR A 7 -0.46 -7.23 -1.87
CA THR A 7 -1.59 -7.41 -2.80
C THR A 7 -1.12 -7.61 -4.23
N GLU A 8 -1.87 -8.35 -5.03
CA GLU A 8 -1.63 -8.46 -6.48
C GLU A 8 -2.27 -7.31 -7.27
N ASP A 9 -3.10 -6.49 -6.61
CA ASP A 9 -3.70 -5.30 -7.20
C ASP A 9 -2.67 -4.16 -7.29
N ARG A 10 -2.07 -4.05 -8.49
CA ARG A 10 -1.10 -2.99 -8.82
C ARG A 10 -1.71 -1.59 -8.85
N ALA A 11 -3.02 -1.47 -9.04
CA ALA A 11 -3.73 -0.19 -9.12
C ALA A 11 -4.18 0.32 -7.75
N LEU A 12 -4.12 -0.51 -6.69
CA LEU A 12 -4.60 -0.15 -5.36
C LEU A 12 -3.99 1.17 -4.86
N ARG A 13 -2.69 1.38 -5.06
CA ARG A 13 -2.02 2.60 -4.59
C ARG A 13 -2.54 3.86 -5.28
N GLU A 14 -2.77 3.79 -6.59
CA GLU A 14 -3.35 4.90 -7.36
C GLU A 14 -4.80 5.15 -6.96
N ARG A 15 -5.56 4.08 -6.72
CA ARG A 15 -6.94 4.13 -6.25
C ARG A 15 -7.05 4.79 -4.86
N LEU A 16 -6.17 4.43 -3.92
CA LEU A 16 -6.07 5.07 -2.61
C LEU A 16 -5.73 6.57 -2.75
N LEU A 17 -4.75 6.91 -3.59
CA LEU A 17 -4.35 8.30 -3.82
C LEU A 17 -5.52 9.14 -4.40
N ALA A 18 -6.26 8.60 -5.36
CA ALA A 18 -7.44 9.25 -5.95
C ALA A 18 -8.52 9.57 -4.91
N HIS A 19 -8.65 8.73 -3.87
CA HIS A 19 -9.56 8.93 -2.74
C HIS A 19 -8.94 9.74 -1.59
N ARG A 20 -7.79 10.37 -1.81
CA ARG A 20 -7.00 11.13 -0.80
C ARG A 20 -6.59 10.28 0.41
N ILE A 21 -6.36 8.99 0.19
CA ILE A 21 -5.79 8.07 1.18
C ILE A 21 -4.31 7.90 0.83
N TYR A 22 -3.44 8.53 1.60
CA TYR A 22 -2.01 8.56 1.29
C TYR A 22 -1.30 7.34 1.84
N SER A 23 -0.61 6.61 0.96
CA SER A 23 0.21 5.44 1.28
C SER A 23 1.68 5.73 0.95
N PRO A 24 2.60 5.67 1.92
CA PRO A 24 4.01 5.91 1.65
C PRO A 24 4.62 4.80 0.77
N ARG A 25 5.65 5.16 -0.01
CA ARG A 25 6.57 4.19 -0.61
C ARG A 25 7.89 4.26 0.14
N TYR A 26 8.23 3.19 0.84
CA TYR A 26 9.53 3.09 1.49
C TYR A 26 10.59 2.58 0.52
N TRP A 27 11.84 2.95 0.82
CA TRP A 27 13.04 2.55 0.07
C TRP A 27 12.90 2.65 -1.45
N PRO A 28 12.54 3.81 -2.03
CA PRO A 28 12.44 3.96 -3.47
C PRO A 28 13.77 3.67 -4.20
N GLY A 29 14.92 3.75 -3.52
CA GLY A 29 16.21 3.33 -4.07
C GLY A 29 16.36 1.81 -4.26
N LEU A 30 15.53 0.98 -3.60
CA LEU A 30 15.43 -0.46 -3.84
C LEU A 30 14.54 -0.81 -5.03
N LEU A 31 13.83 0.16 -5.63
CA LEU A 31 13.21 -0.02 -6.95
C LEU A 31 14.26 -0.17 -8.06
N GLY A 32 15.55 -0.02 -7.74
CA GLY A 32 16.72 -0.40 -8.53
C GLY A 32 17.02 -1.91 -8.46
N PRO A 33 18.28 -2.36 -8.24
CA PRO A 33 18.87 -3.64 -8.66
C PRO A 33 18.36 -4.87 -7.91
N VAL A 34 17.04 -5.06 -7.83
CA VAL A 34 16.43 -6.29 -7.37
C VAL A 34 16.24 -7.18 -8.59
N GLU A 35 16.84 -8.36 -8.52
CA GLU A 35 16.79 -9.33 -9.61
C GLU A 35 15.34 -9.68 -9.94
N ALA A 36 15.01 -9.66 -11.24
CA ALA A 36 13.65 -9.91 -11.69
C ALA A 36 13.21 -11.35 -11.34
N GLY A 37 11.97 -11.50 -10.89
CA GLY A 37 11.41 -12.80 -10.48
C GLY A 37 11.74 -13.22 -9.05
N THR A 38 12.46 -12.41 -8.28
CA THR A 38 12.72 -12.66 -6.86
C THR A 38 11.52 -12.32 -5.97
N ALA A 39 11.50 -12.89 -4.77
CA ALA A 39 10.49 -12.59 -3.76
C ALA A 39 10.61 -11.12 -3.28
N GLU A 40 11.82 -10.61 -3.24
CA GLU A 40 12.17 -9.24 -2.91
C GLU A 40 11.54 -8.26 -3.91
N GLN A 41 11.63 -8.54 -5.22
CA GLN A 41 10.98 -7.72 -6.24
C GLN A 41 9.46 -7.70 -6.00
N ARG A 42 8.86 -8.87 -5.73
CA ARG A 42 7.44 -8.97 -5.42
C ARG A 42 7.08 -8.10 -4.23
N PHE A 43 7.85 -8.11 -3.15
CA PHE A 43 7.57 -7.30 -1.98
C PHE A 43 7.70 -5.81 -2.24
N VAL A 44 8.75 -5.37 -2.93
CA VAL A 44 8.96 -3.96 -3.27
C VAL A 44 7.82 -3.41 -4.14
N ASP A 45 7.36 -4.19 -5.11
CA ASP A 45 6.34 -3.74 -6.07
C ASP A 45 4.90 -3.89 -5.54
N SER A 46 4.66 -4.90 -4.70
CA SER A 46 3.30 -5.36 -4.37
C SER A 46 2.85 -5.02 -2.95
N ILE A 47 3.74 -4.51 -2.10
CA ILE A 47 3.36 -4.01 -0.77
C ILE A 47 2.78 -2.59 -0.89
N VAL A 48 1.59 -2.40 -0.34
CA VAL A 48 0.95 -1.10 -0.14
C VAL A 48 0.85 -0.85 1.36
N HIS A 49 1.43 0.26 1.84
CA HIS A 49 1.41 0.63 3.25
C HIS A 49 0.10 1.33 3.58
N LEU A 50 -0.88 0.58 4.09
CA LEU A 50 -2.20 1.13 4.43
C LEU A 50 -2.09 2.01 5.70
N PRO A 51 -2.77 3.17 5.74
CA PRO A 51 -2.73 4.04 6.90
C PRO A 51 -3.58 3.44 8.03
N ILE A 52 -2.95 2.59 8.84
CA ILE A 52 -3.55 1.98 10.03
C ILE A 52 -2.79 2.48 11.26
N ASP A 53 -3.43 3.39 11.99
CA ASP A 53 -2.85 4.16 13.07
C ASP A 53 -3.88 4.32 14.19
N GLN A 54 -3.42 4.33 15.43
CA GLN A 54 -4.26 4.47 16.63
C GLN A 54 -5.15 5.74 16.65
N ARG A 55 -4.87 6.72 15.79
CA ARG A 55 -5.67 7.94 15.64
C ARG A 55 -6.93 7.73 14.79
N TYR A 56 -7.02 6.64 14.02
CA TYR A 56 -8.17 6.36 13.17
C TYR A 56 -9.27 5.60 13.93
N GLY A 57 -10.49 6.12 13.85
CA GLY A 57 -11.71 5.43 14.31
C GLY A 57 -12.36 4.57 13.22
N PRO A 58 -13.49 3.89 13.54
CA PRO A 58 -14.19 3.00 12.63
C PRO A 58 -14.54 3.63 11.27
N GLU A 59 -15.10 4.84 11.27
CA GLU A 59 -15.48 5.55 10.02
C GLU A 59 -14.30 5.78 9.07
N HIS A 60 -13.10 6.02 9.62
CA HIS A 60 -11.89 6.17 8.81
C HIS A 60 -11.45 4.83 8.22
N MET A 61 -11.58 3.74 8.99
CA MET A 61 -11.20 2.40 8.55
C MET A 61 -12.19 1.87 7.51
N ASP A 62 -13.49 2.12 7.68
CA ASP A 62 -14.53 1.76 6.70
C ASP A 62 -14.25 2.44 5.36
N ARG A 63 -13.94 3.74 5.36
CA ARG A 63 -13.52 4.45 4.14
C ARG A 63 -12.29 3.84 3.49
N VAL A 64 -11.30 3.38 4.25
CA VAL A 64 -10.13 2.69 3.69
C VAL A 64 -10.54 1.35 3.08
N LEU A 65 -11.38 0.57 3.77
CA LEU A 65 -11.88 -0.73 3.32
C LEU A 65 -12.69 -0.62 2.03
N GLU A 66 -13.58 0.37 1.93
CA GLU A 66 -14.36 0.62 0.71
C GLU A 66 -13.46 0.80 -0.52
N VAL A 67 -12.35 1.51 -0.37
CA VAL A 67 -11.40 1.74 -1.47
C VAL A 67 -10.53 0.51 -1.75
N VAL A 68 -10.17 -0.25 -0.72
CA VAL A 68 -9.37 -1.48 -0.85
C VAL A 68 -10.16 -2.63 -1.48
N LEU A 69 -11.46 -2.74 -1.17
CA LEU A 69 -12.33 -3.83 -1.61
C LEU A 69 -13.12 -3.54 -2.90
N ALA A 70 -13.06 -2.30 -3.41
CA ALA A 70 -13.55 -1.93 -4.73
C ALA A 70 -12.68 -2.51 -5.84
#